data_AF-A0A0C3AZ69-F1
#
_entry.id   AF-A0A0C3AZ69-F1
#
_cell.length_a   1.000
_cell.length_b   1.000
_cell.length_c   1.000
_cell.angle_alpha   90.00
_cell.angle_beta   90.00
_cell.angle_gamma   90.00
#
_symmetry.space_group_name_H-M   'P 1'
#
loop_
_entity.id
_entity.type
_entity.pdbx_description
1 polymer ?
#
loop_
_entity_poly.entity_id
_entity_poly.type
_entity_poly.pdbx_seq_one_letter_code
_entity_poly.pdbx_strand_id
1 'polypeptide(L)'
;MISRMIGEGVLGGHQDFPIASETKALDDKLEEALVSLTLDFEGKLVQSLSVQGIFHTFESAWKDFSFSAEWLGACSTSGDFDWYLYRSRPIDVLPCVSAQSFLDSDTVYDTVISWLETNTIRDIAGDVLRDLQSQRSMNREFPSGAFVDHLYALTVRLTERRMGGETTNFYLLKTEITSAHQQVESTANSLAVDLRRTFALRARRSPKRRSSFDESDTSRFSTPSKKRKISLSNTSTPSDDASQSSSPPYALRLSPSPTASVSTAPGDAGVSVAMLRALTKDIKAKYGSSPLAKG
;
A
#
# COMPACT_ATOMS: atom_id res chain seq x y z
N MET A 1 -27.97 -21.93 -9.74
CA MET A 1 -26.50 -21.80 -9.54
C MET A 1 -25.75 -21.98 -10.85
N ILE A 2 -25.97 -23.08 -11.58
CA ILE A 2 -25.26 -23.39 -12.83
C ILE A 2 -25.49 -22.33 -13.93
N SER A 3 -26.73 -21.87 -14.12
CA SER A 3 -27.04 -20.81 -15.11
C SER A 3 -26.27 -19.50 -14.87
N ARG A 4 -25.95 -19.19 -13.60
CA ARG A 4 -25.13 -18.03 -13.24
C ARG A 4 -23.68 -18.24 -13.67
N MET A 5 -23.13 -19.44 -13.45
CA MET A 5 -21.75 -19.77 -13.86
C MET A 5 -21.58 -19.77 -15.38
N ILE A 6 -22.62 -20.15 -16.14
CA ILE A 6 -22.64 -20.02 -17.61
C ILE A 6 -22.68 -18.55 -18.01
N GLY A 7 -23.53 -17.74 -17.37
CA GLY A 7 -23.59 -16.29 -17.62
C GLY A 7 -22.29 -15.55 -17.29
N GLU A 8 -21.54 -16.01 -16.29
CA GLU A 8 -20.22 -15.50 -15.92
C GLU A 8 -19.09 -16.04 -16.81
N GLY A 9 -19.39 -16.93 -17.76
CA GLY A 9 -18.41 -17.53 -18.66
C GLY A 9 -17.44 -18.52 -17.99
N VAL A 10 -17.77 -18.99 -16.78
CA VAL A 10 -16.98 -20.01 -16.06
C VAL A 10 -17.20 -21.39 -16.70
N LEU A 11 -18.42 -21.65 -17.18
CA LEU A 11 -18.80 -22.89 -17.86
C LEU A 11 -19.30 -22.58 -19.28
N GLY A 12 -18.83 -23.36 -20.26
CA GLY A 12 -19.31 -23.26 -21.64
C GLY A 12 -20.72 -23.82 -21.85
N GLY A 13 -21.19 -24.67 -20.94
CA GLY A 13 -22.51 -25.30 -20.99
C GLY A 13 -22.74 -26.22 -19.79
N HIS A 14 -23.99 -26.68 -19.64
CA HIS A 14 -24.35 -27.76 -18.72
C HIS A 14 -25.47 -28.58 -19.34
N GLN A 15 -25.54 -29.85 -18.97
CA GLN A 15 -26.61 -30.75 -19.31
C GLN A 15 -27.10 -31.41 -18.02
N ASP A 16 -28.37 -31.22 -17.69
CA ASP A 16 -28.98 -31.91 -16.56
C ASP A 16 -29.30 -33.35 -16.96
N PHE A 17 -28.84 -34.31 -16.15
CA PHE A 17 -29.04 -35.74 -16.38
C PHE A 17 -30.00 -36.32 -15.32
N PRO A 18 -31.33 -36.31 -15.56
CA PRO A 18 -32.29 -36.80 -14.58
C PRO A 18 -32.25 -38.33 -14.50
N ILE A 19 -31.81 -38.85 -13.34
CA ILE A 19 -31.81 -40.29 -13.04
C ILE A 19 -33.04 -40.62 -12.18
N ALA A 20 -33.98 -41.38 -12.74
CA ALA A 20 -35.10 -41.99 -12.02
C ALA A 20 -34.93 -43.53 -11.93
N SER A 21 -35.56 -44.17 -10.96
CA SER A 21 -35.48 -45.64 -10.75
C SER A 21 -35.98 -46.47 -11.95
N GLU A 22 -36.78 -45.87 -12.82
CA GLU A 22 -37.35 -46.51 -14.02
C GLU A 22 -36.53 -46.24 -15.29
N THR A 23 -35.41 -45.52 -15.18
CA THR A 23 -34.62 -45.10 -16.34
C THR A 23 -33.88 -46.30 -16.93
N LYS A 24 -34.43 -46.86 -18.01
CA LYS A 24 -33.75 -47.85 -18.86
C LYS A 24 -32.84 -47.12 -19.86
N ALA A 25 -31.79 -47.81 -20.32
CA ALA A 25 -30.79 -47.29 -21.28
C ALA A 25 -30.03 -46.04 -20.78
N LEU A 26 -29.36 -46.16 -19.63
CA LEU A 26 -28.51 -45.10 -19.09
C LEU A 26 -27.34 -44.73 -20.01
N ASP A 27 -26.77 -45.73 -20.70
CA ASP A 27 -25.62 -45.53 -21.58
C ASP A 27 -25.99 -44.66 -22.80
N ASP A 28 -27.11 -44.94 -23.47
CA ASP A 28 -27.58 -44.16 -24.62
C ASP A 28 -27.87 -42.69 -24.22
N LYS A 29 -28.46 -42.49 -23.04
CA LYS A 29 -28.74 -41.13 -22.54
C LYS A 29 -27.45 -40.41 -22.16
N LEU A 30 -26.48 -41.12 -21.59
CA LEU A 30 -25.18 -40.54 -21.25
C LEU A 30 -24.43 -40.14 -22.52
N GLU A 31 -24.48 -40.98 -23.55
CA GLU A 31 -23.93 -40.66 -24.87
C GLU A 31 -24.61 -39.42 -25.47
N GLU A 32 -25.93 -39.35 -25.47
CA GLU A 32 -26.68 -38.16 -25.92
C GLU A 32 -26.29 -36.91 -25.14
N ALA A 33 -26.16 -37.01 -23.82
CA ALA A 33 -25.75 -35.91 -22.96
C ALA A 33 -24.30 -35.47 -23.19
N LEU A 34 -23.38 -36.39 -23.49
CA LEU A 34 -22.00 -36.06 -23.81
C LEU A 34 -21.89 -35.41 -25.19
N VAL A 35 -22.70 -35.84 -26.16
CA VAL A 35 -22.77 -35.24 -27.50
C VAL A 35 -23.42 -33.85 -27.46
N SER A 36 -24.39 -33.63 -26.57
CA SER A 36 -25.02 -32.32 -26.39
C SER A 36 -24.14 -31.32 -25.63
N LEU A 37 -23.14 -31.80 -24.88
CA LEU A 37 -22.26 -30.93 -24.10
C LEU A 37 -21.30 -30.17 -25.03
N THR A 38 -21.37 -28.85 -24.99
CA THR A 38 -20.42 -27.96 -25.68
C THR A 38 -19.06 -27.99 -24.98
N LEU A 39 -18.24 -28.96 -25.33
CA LEU A 39 -16.86 -29.05 -24.88
C LEU A 39 -16.00 -27.99 -25.56
N ASP A 40 -15.18 -27.29 -24.76
CA ASP A 40 -14.28 -26.24 -25.25
C ASP A 40 -12.98 -26.82 -25.82
N PHE A 41 -13.07 -27.49 -26.97
CA PHE A 41 -11.91 -28.04 -27.67
C PHE A 41 -10.98 -26.96 -28.22
N GLU A 42 -11.49 -25.75 -28.41
CA GLU A 42 -10.72 -24.60 -28.92
C GLU A 42 -9.98 -23.84 -27.80
N GLY A 43 -10.22 -24.19 -26.53
CA GLY A 43 -9.63 -23.49 -25.38
C GLY A 43 -10.08 -22.04 -25.25
N LYS A 44 -11.31 -21.70 -25.66
CA LYS A 44 -11.90 -20.36 -25.56
C LYS A 44 -11.98 -19.86 -24.11
N LEU A 45 -12.16 -20.74 -23.14
CA LEU A 45 -12.30 -20.44 -21.71
C LEU A 45 -10.95 -20.33 -21.01
N VAL A 46 -9.90 -20.88 -21.63
CA VAL A 46 -8.56 -20.95 -21.06
C VAL A 46 -7.66 -19.95 -21.78
N GLN A 47 -6.66 -19.43 -21.08
CA GLN A 47 -5.62 -18.60 -21.65
C GLN A 47 -4.27 -19.23 -21.32
N SER A 48 -3.46 -19.42 -22.34
CA SER A 48 -2.07 -19.84 -22.19
C SER A 48 -1.23 -18.60 -21.84
N LEU A 49 -0.60 -18.60 -20.68
CA LEU A 49 0.26 -17.51 -20.21
C LEU A 49 1.59 -18.06 -19.68
N SER A 50 2.69 -17.41 -20.03
CA SER A 50 3.96 -17.59 -19.34
C SER A 50 3.91 -16.93 -17.95
N VAL A 51 4.89 -17.20 -17.09
CA VAL A 51 5.01 -16.51 -15.80
C VAL A 51 5.05 -14.99 -16.01
N GLN A 52 5.88 -14.51 -16.93
CA GLN A 52 5.93 -13.10 -17.32
C GLN A 52 4.57 -12.58 -17.79
N GLY A 53 3.83 -13.37 -18.59
CA GLY A 53 2.49 -13.01 -19.04
C GLY A 53 1.51 -12.84 -17.88
N ILE A 54 1.56 -13.72 -16.88
CA ILE A 54 0.77 -13.61 -15.65
C ILE A 54 1.14 -12.30 -14.94
N PHE A 55 2.42 -12.05 -14.67
CA PHE A 55 2.84 -10.82 -13.98
C PHE A 55 2.47 -9.55 -14.76
N HIS A 56 2.55 -9.58 -16.09
CA HIS A 56 2.16 -8.48 -16.96
C HIS A 56 0.67 -8.13 -16.82
N THR A 57 -0.21 -9.13 -16.64
CA THR A 57 -1.64 -8.86 -16.38
C THR A 57 -1.88 -8.07 -15.08
N PHE A 58 -0.98 -8.13 -14.11
CA PHE A 58 -1.06 -7.37 -12.85
C PHE A 58 -0.15 -6.14 -12.84
N GLU A 59 0.58 -5.85 -13.92
CA GLU A 59 1.57 -4.78 -13.95
C GLU A 59 0.93 -3.40 -13.78
N SER A 60 -0.26 -3.18 -14.36
CA SER A 60 -1.01 -1.93 -14.16
C SER A 60 -1.39 -1.74 -12.69
N ALA A 61 -1.98 -2.75 -12.06
CA ALA A 61 -2.35 -2.71 -10.64
C ALA A 61 -1.12 -2.50 -9.75
N TRP A 62 0.00 -3.14 -10.08
CA TRP A 62 1.27 -2.94 -9.39
C TRP A 62 1.82 -1.52 -9.58
N LYS A 63 1.80 -0.99 -10.81
CA LYS A 63 2.25 0.37 -11.09
C LYS A 63 1.37 1.39 -10.41
N ASP A 64 0.06 1.27 -10.48
CA ASP A 64 -0.85 2.20 -9.81
C ASP A 64 -0.64 2.21 -8.29
N PHE A 65 -0.32 1.04 -7.73
CA PHE A 65 0.03 0.90 -6.32
C PHE A 65 1.42 1.51 -6.00
N SER A 66 2.45 1.13 -6.76
CA SER A 66 3.86 1.54 -6.60
C SER A 66 4.09 3.04 -6.88
N PHE A 67 3.50 3.55 -7.97
CA PHE A 67 3.62 4.95 -8.43
C PHE A 67 2.78 5.94 -7.62
N SER A 68 1.96 5.47 -6.69
CA SER A 68 1.45 6.40 -5.69
C SER A 68 2.66 6.84 -4.85
N ALA A 69 3.30 7.93 -5.25
CA ALA A 69 4.35 8.62 -4.49
C ALA A 69 3.84 8.98 -3.07
N GLU A 70 2.51 9.03 -2.92
CA GLU A 70 1.81 9.04 -1.63
C GLU A 70 2.14 7.85 -0.73
N TRP A 71 2.36 6.65 -1.26
CA TRP A 71 2.62 5.41 -0.52
C TRP A 71 4.05 5.35 0.01
N LEU A 72 5.04 5.47 -0.86
CA LEU A 72 6.45 5.59 -0.47
C LEU A 72 6.65 6.83 0.43
N GLY A 73 5.99 7.95 0.10
CA GLY A 73 6.01 9.15 0.93
C GLY A 73 5.30 9.00 2.28
N ALA A 74 4.20 8.24 2.34
CA ALA A 74 3.49 7.97 3.59
C ALA A 74 4.26 7.02 4.50
N CYS A 75 4.90 6.02 3.90
CA CYS A 75 5.83 5.15 4.60
C CYS A 75 7.02 5.95 5.13
N SER A 76 7.56 6.90 4.36
CA SER A 76 8.66 7.81 4.74
C SER A 76 8.19 9.03 5.54
N THR A 77 7.42 8.84 6.62
CA THR A 77 6.99 9.95 7.47
C THR A 77 8.03 10.30 8.54
N SER A 78 8.65 11.47 8.41
CA SER A 78 9.60 12.05 9.39
C SER A 78 11.02 11.47 9.37
N GLY A 79 11.47 10.96 8.22
CA GLY A 79 12.81 10.38 8.06
C GLY A 79 12.87 8.87 8.33
N ASP A 80 11.86 8.33 8.99
CA ASP A 80 11.74 6.88 9.24
C ASP A 80 10.76 6.26 8.23
N PHE A 81 11.16 5.14 7.61
CA PHE A 81 10.27 4.36 6.75
C PHE A 81 9.56 3.27 7.55
N ASP A 82 8.23 3.25 7.56
CA ASP A 82 7.45 2.23 8.27
C ASP A 82 7.21 0.97 7.43
N TRP A 83 8.15 0.03 7.55
CA TRP A 83 8.10 -1.26 6.86
C TRP A 83 7.15 -2.28 7.50
N TYR A 84 6.65 -2.03 8.72
CA TYR A 84 5.66 -2.93 9.31
C TYR A 84 4.35 -2.90 8.50
N LEU A 85 4.00 -1.71 7.99
CA LEU A 85 2.90 -1.53 7.05
C LEU A 85 3.15 -2.25 5.71
N TYR A 86 4.39 -2.26 5.22
CA TYR A 86 4.82 -3.00 4.02
C TYR A 86 4.69 -4.52 4.19
N ARG A 87 4.94 -5.05 5.39
CA ARG A 87 5.10 -6.50 5.68
C ARG A 87 3.79 -7.30 5.73
N SER A 88 2.62 -6.66 5.70
CA SER A 88 1.39 -7.30 6.18
C SER A 88 0.80 -8.45 5.32
N ARG A 89 1.46 -8.92 4.22
CA ARG A 89 1.01 -10.12 3.49
C ARG A 89 2.13 -11.01 2.92
N PRO A 90 1.88 -12.34 2.81
CA PRO A 90 2.89 -13.34 2.49
C PRO A 90 2.94 -13.54 0.97
N ILE A 91 3.87 -12.84 0.31
CA ILE A 91 4.40 -13.35 -0.94
C ILE A 91 5.70 -14.05 -0.57
N ASP A 92 5.62 -15.36 -0.27
CA ASP A 92 6.77 -16.22 0.12
C ASP A 92 7.82 -16.42 -1.00
N VAL A 93 7.71 -15.62 -2.07
CA VAL A 93 8.68 -15.56 -3.15
C VAL A 93 9.95 -14.84 -2.68
N LEU A 94 9.81 -13.76 -1.93
CA LEU A 94 10.94 -12.95 -1.45
C LEU A 94 11.26 -13.23 0.03
N PRO A 95 12.54 -13.44 0.38
CA PRO A 95 12.99 -13.41 1.77
C PRO A 95 12.62 -12.07 2.42
N CYS A 96 12.20 -12.11 3.69
CA CYS A 96 11.83 -10.89 4.41
C CYS A 96 13.07 -9.99 4.61
N VAL A 97 12.97 -8.72 4.20
CA VAL A 97 13.97 -7.69 4.55
C VAL A 97 13.74 -7.28 6.00
N SER A 98 14.79 -7.32 6.83
CA SER A 98 14.71 -6.80 8.20
C SER A 98 14.79 -5.29 8.15
N ALA A 99 13.69 -4.63 8.47
CA ALA A 99 13.56 -3.20 8.34
C ALA A 99 13.87 -2.38 9.59
N GLN A 100 14.36 -3.03 10.63
CA GLN A 100 14.55 -2.41 11.94
C GLN A 100 15.71 -1.38 11.96
N SER A 101 16.54 -1.35 10.92
CA SER A 101 17.79 -0.58 10.84
C SER A 101 17.71 0.66 9.94
N PHE A 102 16.56 0.98 9.35
CA PHE A 102 16.47 2.06 8.37
C PHE A 102 16.34 3.43 9.04
N LEU A 103 17.48 4.04 9.37
CA LEU A 103 17.58 5.37 9.99
C LEU A 103 17.98 6.45 8.99
N ASP A 104 18.77 6.10 7.99
CA ASP A 104 19.29 6.99 6.96
C ASP A 104 19.44 6.24 5.62
N SER A 105 19.73 6.98 4.56
CA SER A 105 19.89 6.39 3.23
C SER A 105 21.00 5.32 3.18
N ASP A 106 22.08 5.50 3.96
CA ASP A 106 23.23 4.61 3.95
C ASP A 106 22.92 3.27 4.61
N THR A 107 22.24 3.28 5.76
CA THR A 107 21.73 2.08 6.42
C THR A 107 20.70 1.34 5.55
N VAL A 108 19.91 2.09 4.76
CA VAL A 108 19.02 1.49 3.75
C VAL A 108 19.82 0.76 2.67
N TYR A 109 20.83 1.39 2.09
CA TYR A 109 21.71 0.72 1.14
C TYR A 109 22.36 -0.53 1.74
N ASP A 110 22.96 -0.43 2.93
CA ASP A 110 23.64 -1.55 3.59
C ASP A 110 22.71 -2.74 3.81
N THR A 111 21.52 -2.47 4.34
CA THR A 111 20.53 -3.52 4.65
C THR A 111 20.00 -4.16 3.36
N VAL A 112 19.69 -3.37 2.33
CA VAL A 112 19.18 -3.88 1.04
C VAL A 112 20.26 -4.66 0.29
N ILE A 113 21.49 -4.15 0.25
CA ILE A 113 22.63 -4.83 -0.38
C ILE A 113 22.89 -6.17 0.32
N SER A 114 22.97 -6.17 1.66
CA SER A 114 23.15 -7.40 2.44
C SER A 114 22.01 -8.41 2.20
N TRP A 115 20.77 -7.92 2.06
CA TRP A 115 19.64 -8.77 1.71
C TRP A 115 19.76 -9.36 0.29
N LEU A 116 20.13 -8.57 -0.71
CA LEU A 116 20.34 -9.04 -2.10
C LEU A 116 21.51 -10.04 -2.22
N GLU A 117 22.50 -9.95 -1.34
CA GLU A 117 23.62 -10.90 -1.25
C GLU A 117 23.22 -12.27 -0.67
N THR A 118 22.00 -12.42 -0.13
CA THR A 118 21.49 -13.70 0.35
C THR A 118 21.49 -14.74 -0.77
N ASN A 119 22.02 -15.93 -0.50
CA ASN A 119 22.29 -17.00 -1.48
C ASN A 119 21.10 -17.35 -2.41
N THR A 120 19.86 -17.15 -1.98
CA THR A 120 18.67 -17.47 -2.77
C THR A 120 18.43 -16.50 -3.93
N ILE A 121 18.90 -15.25 -3.79
CA ILE A 121 18.61 -14.15 -4.73
C ILE A 121 19.86 -13.72 -5.50
N ARG A 122 21.04 -13.95 -4.92
CA ARG A 122 22.34 -13.44 -5.40
C ARG A 122 22.56 -13.61 -6.91
N ASP A 123 22.24 -14.78 -7.46
CA ASP A 123 22.46 -15.07 -8.89
C ASP A 123 21.63 -14.18 -9.82
N ILE A 124 20.44 -13.75 -9.37
CA ILE A 124 19.45 -13.00 -10.15
C ILE A 124 19.58 -11.49 -9.89
N ALA A 125 19.95 -11.11 -8.68
CA ALA A 125 20.06 -9.73 -8.24
C ALA A 125 21.31 -8.98 -8.73
N GLY A 126 22.20 -9.62 -9.50
CA GLY A 126 23.49 -9.04 -9.88
C GLY A 126 23.40 -7.66 -10.56
N ASP A 127 22.39 -7.45 -11.40
CA ASP A 127 22.17 -6.16 -12.07
C ASP A 127 21.71 -5.07 -11.10
N VAL A 128 20.73 -5.41 -10.24
CA VAL A 128 20.17 -4.51 -9.22
C VAL A 128 21.24 -4.12 -8.20
N LEU A 129 22.04 -5.10 -7.76
CA LEU A 129 23.13 -4.89 -6.82
C LEU A 129 24.16 -3.90 -7.38
N ARG A 130 24.53 -4.05 -8.66
CA ARG A 130 25.49 -3.16 -9.32
C ARG A 130 24.95 -1.74 -9.45
N ASP A 131 23.68 -1.60 -9.80
CA ASP A 131 23.01 -0.29 -9.89
C ASP A 131 22.98 0.40 -8.52
N LEU A 132 22.53 -0.29 -7.46
CA LEU A 132 22.51 0.27 -6.11
C LEU A 132 23.90 0.65 -5.59
N GLN A 133 24.91 -0.18 -5.83
CA GLN A 133 26.30 0.14 -5.47
C GLN A 133 26.83 1.36 -6.22
N SER A 134 26.51 1.48 -7.51
CA SER A 134 26.85 2.66 -8.32
C SER A 134 26.21 3.92 -7.75
N GLN A 135 24.92 3.87 -7.43
CA GLN A 135 24.19 5.01 -6.87
C GLN A 135 24.69 5.43 -5.49
N ARG A 136 25.01 4.45 -4.64
CA ARG A 136 25.66 4.69 -3.35
C ARG A 136 27.02 5.36 -3.51
N SER A 137 27.86 4.91 -4.45
CA SER A 137 29.19 5.50 -4.68
C SER A 137 29.13 6.96 -5.14
N MET A 138 28.01 7.38 -5.71
CA MET A 138 27.73 8.76 -6.08
C MET A 138 27.15 9.61 -4.93
N ASN A 139 27.05 9.06 -3.71
CA ASN A 139 26.41 9.68 -2.55
C ASN A 139 24.99 10.18 -2.85
N ARG A 140 24.22 9.43 -3.66
CA ARG A 140 22.82 9.74 -3.95
C ARG A 140 21.91 9.12 -2.89
N GLU A 141 20.84 9.82 -2.56
CA GLU A 141 19.75 9.27 -1.75
C GLU A 141 19.20 7.97 -2.36
N PHE A 142 18.71 7.07 -1.51
CA PHE A 142 18.24 5.75 -1.91
C PHE A 142 17.09 5.88 -2.93
N PRO A 143 17.22 5.26 -4.12
CA PRO A 143 16.26 5.41 -5.22
C PRO A 143 15.02 4.54 -5.00
N SER A 144 14.21 4.86 -3.99
CA SER A 144 13.07 4.02 -3.57
C SER A 144 12.13 3.64 -4.71
N GLY A 145 11.80 4.57 -5.61
CA GLY A 145 10.95 4.29 -6.78
C GLY A 145 11.56 3.27 -7.73
N ALA A 146 12.78 3.50 -8.21
CA ALA A 146 13.46 2.56 -9.11
C ALA A 146 13.74 1.21 -8.42
N PHE A 147 13.97 1.21 -7.10
CA PHE A 147 14.13 -0.01 -6.34
C PHE A 147 12.86 -0.86 -6.30
N VAL A 148 11.67 -0.26 -6.24
CA VAL A 148 10.41 -1.03 -6.30
C VAL A 148 10.22 -1.67 -7.68
N ASP A 149 10.59 -0.98 -8.76
CA ASP A 149 10.57 -1.56 -10.11
C ASP A 149 11.56 -2.73 -10.22
N HIS A 150 12.77 -2.58 -9.66
CA HIS A 150 13.74 -3.66 -9.56
C HIS A 150 13.22 -4.84 -8.73
N LEU A 151 12.51 -4.58 -7.63
CA LEU A 151 11.89 -5.60 -6.79
C LEU A 151 10.85 -6.40 -7.58
N TYR A 152 10.01 -5.72 -8.37
CA TYR A 152 9.05 -6.36 -9.26
C TYR A 152 9.76 -7.26 -10.28
N ALA A 153 10.74 -6.73 -11.01
CA ALA A 153 11.51 -7.53 -11.97
C ALA A 153 12.18 -8.74 -11.32
N LEU A 154 12.70 -8.58 -10.10
CA LEU A 154 13.33 -9.65 -9.33
C LEU A 154 12.33 -10.73 -8.94
N THR A 155 11.10 -10.36 -8.54
CA THR A 155 10.03 -11.32 -8.20
C THR A 155 9.62 -12.16 -9.42
N VAL A 156 9.51 -11.54 -10.59
CA VAL A 156 9.25 -12.24 -11.85
C VAL A 156 10.35 -13.27 -12.12
N ARG A 157 11.61 -12.85 -12.11
CA ARG A 157 12.76 -13.76 -12.36
C ARG A 157 12.85 -14.90 -11.34
N LEU A 158 12.57 -14.62 -10.06
CA LEU A 158 12.56 -15.66 -9.02
C LEU A 158 11.43 -16.67 -9.21
N THR A 159 10.24 -16.21 -9.58
CA THR A 159 9.11 -17.11 -9.85
C THR A 159 9.38 -17.96 -11.09
N GLU A 160 9.91 -17.39 -12.17
CA GLU A 160 10.36 -18.13 -13.34
C GLU A 160 11.37 -19.23 -12.99
N ARG A 161 12.40 -18.89 -12.18
CA ARG A 161 13.38 -19.87 -11.72
C ARG A 161 12.76 -21.00 -10.89
N ARG A 162 11.78 -20.69 -10.02
CA ARG A 162 11.09 -21.71 -9.19
C ARG A 162 10.16 -22.60 -10.02
N MET A 163 9.54 -22.06 -11.07
CA MET A 163 8.56 -22.76 -11.89
C MET A 163 9.17 -23.59 -13.03
N GLY A 164 10.50 -23.54 -13.22
CA GLY A 164 11.21 -24.37 -14.20
C GLY A 164 11.63 -23.63 -15.49
N GLY A 165 11.63 -22.29 -15.49
CA GLY A 165 12.17 -21.45 -16.57
C GLY A 165 11.15 -20.63 -17.34
N GLU A 166 11.64 -19.79 -18.26
CA GLU A 166 10.82 -18.82 -19.02
C GLU A 166 9.85 -19.48 -20.02
N THR A 167 10.10 -20.72 -20.44
CA THR A 167 9.37 -21.36 -21.54
C THR A 167 8.12 -22.13 -21.11
N THR A 168 7.84 -22.25 -19.81
CA THR A 168 6.68 -22.99 -19.34
C THR A 168 5.43 -22.12 -19.48
N ASN A 169 4.51 -22.54 -20.36
CA ASN A 169 3.19 -21.94 -20.47
C ASN A 169 2.22 -22.62 -19.52
N PHE A 170 1.47 -21.81 -18.77
CA PHE A 170 0.39 -22.23 -17.89
C PHE A 170 -0.95 -22.00 -18.57
N TYR A 171 -1.86 -22.95 -18.42
CA TYR A 171 -3.22 -22.87 -18.95
C TYR A 171 -4.14 -22.49 -17.79
N LEU A 172 -4.54 -21.22 -17.74
CA LEU A 172 -5.36 -20.66 -16.68
C LEU A 172 -6.74 -20.30 -17.21
N LEU A 173 -7.78 -20.48 -16.39
CA LEU A 173 -9.13 -20.05 -16.76
C LEU A 173 -9.19 -18.52 -16.81
N LYS A 174 -9.77 -17.96 -17.87
CA LYS A 174 -9.92 -16.51 -18.04
C LYS A 174 -10.68 -15.88 -16.87
N THR A 175 -11.68 -16.58 -16.34
CA THR A 175 -12.47 -16.15 -15.20
C THR A 175 -11.66 -16.10 -13.91
N GLU A 176 -10.68 -16.99 -13.74
CA GLU A 176 -9.79 -16.97 -12.58
C GLU A 176 -8.82 -15.79 -12.65
N ILE A 177 -8.28 -15.50 -13.83
CA ILE A 177 -7.39 -14.36 -14.05
C ILE A 177 -8.13 -13.05 -13.74
N THR A 178 -9.34 -12.87 -14.28
CA THR A 178 -10.12 -11.64 -14.04
C THR A 178 -10.56 -11.50 -12.59
N SER A 179 -10.97 -12.60 -11.95
CA SER A 179 -11.30 -12.63 -10.52
C SER A 179 -10.09 -12.29 -9.65
N ALA A 180 -8.93 -12.89 -9.93
CA ALA A 180 -7.69 -12.59 -9.23
C ALA A 180 -7.26 -11.13 -9.43
N HIS A 181 -7.40 -10.59 -10.65
CA HIS A 181 -7.13 -9.18 -10.93
C HIS A 181 -8.01 -8.26 -10.09
N GLN A 182 -9.33 -8.49 -10.07
CA GLN A 182 -10.26 -7.71 -9.25
C GLN A 182 -9.96 -7.83 -7.76
N GLN A 183 -9.55 -9.02 -7.30
CA GLN A 183 -9.16 -9.23 -5.91
C GLN A 183 -7.89 -8.43 -5.57
N VAL A 184 -6.86 -8.48 -6.41
CA VAL A 184 -5.62 -7.70 -6.23
C VAL A 184 -5.95 -6.21 -6.20
N GLU A 185 -6.74 -5.71 -7.14
CA GLU A 185 -7.15 -4.31 -7.18
C GLU A 185 -7.94 -3.88 -5.93
N SER A 186 -8.90 -4.69 -5.48
CA SER A 186 -9.69 -4.40 -4.27
C SER A 186 -8.82 -4.38 -3.01
N THR A 187 -7.85 -5.29 -2.91
CA THR A 187 -6.93 -5.36 -1.76
C THR A 187 -5.91 -4.23 -1.78
N ALA A 188 -5.40 -3.86 -2.95
CA ALA A 188 -4.53 -2.70 -3.14
C ALA A 188 -5.25 -1.41 -2.75
N ASN A 189 -6.49 -1.22 -3.20
CA ASN A 189 -7.32 -0.07 -2.86
C ASN A 189 -7.62 0.00 -1.36
N SER A 190 -7.98 -1.12 -0.74
CA SER A 190 -8.21 -1.20 0.70
C SER A 190 -6.96 -0.80 1.50
N LEU A 191 -5.80 -1.33 1.10
CA LEU A 191 -4.53 -1.02 1.75
C LEU A 191 -4.09 0.43 1.53
N ALA A 192 -4.34 1.00 0.35
CA ALA A 192 -4.11 2.42 0.09
C ALA A 192 -4.97 3.31 1.00
N VAL A 193 -6.24 2.95 1.24
CA VAL A 193 -7.12 3.67 2.17
C VAL A 193 -6.59 3.58 3.61
N ASP A 194 -6.21 2.39 4.06
CA ASP A 194 -5.66 2.19 5.40
C ASP A 194 -4.36 2.99 5.60
N LEU A 195 -3.51 3.06 4.59
CA LEU A 195 -2.29 3.85 4.64
C LEU A 195 -2.54 5.35 4.66
N ARG A 196 -3.44 5.85 3.83
CA ARG A 196 -3.87 7.26 3.90
C ARG A 196 -4.42 7.59 5.28
N ARG A 197 -5.16 6.66 5.90
CA ARG A 197 -5.69 6.81 7.25
C ARG A 197 -4.58 6.85 8.30
N THR A 198 -3.63 5.91 8.27
CA THR A 198 -2.50 5.87 9.21
C THR A 198 -1.61 7.10 9.07
N PHE A 199 -1.33 7.52 7.84
CA PHE A 199 -0.62 8.75 7.54
C PHE A 199 -1.33 9.98 8.10
N ALA A 200 -2.64 10.12 7.86
CA ALA A 200 -3.44 11.23 8.41
C ALA A 200 -3.41 11.27 9.95
N LEU A 201 -3.41 10.10 10.62
CA LEU A 201 -3.27 10.01 12.07
C LEU A 201 -1.88 10.44 12.54
N ARG A 202 -0.82 10.07 11.83
CA ARG A 202 0.56 10.48 12.14
C ARG A 202 0.79 11.96 11.90
N ALA A 203 0.35 12.49 10.76
CA ALA A 203 0.46 13.90 10.43
C ALA A 203 -0.18 14.81 11.50
N ARG A 204 -1.30 14.38 12.08
CA ARG A 204 -1.96 15.10 13.19
C ARG A 204 -1.22 15.01 14.52
N ARG A 205 -0.41 13.97 14.72
CA ARG A 205 0.41 13.79 15.93
C ARG A 205 1.77 14.46 15.84
N SER A 206 1.97 15.36 14.86
CA SER A 206 3.18 16.16 14.70
C SER A 206 3.71 16.53 16.08
N PRO A 207 4.93 16.07 16.45
CA PRO A 207 5.41 16.10 17.82
C PRO A 207 5.16 17.47 18.38
N LYS A 208 4.21 17.56 19.33
CA LYS A 208 3.84 18.82 19.95
C LYS A 208 5.11 19.34 20.55
N ARG A 209 5.77 20.28 19.85
CA ARG A 209 7.12 20.79 20.12
C ARG A 209 7.22 20.91 21.62
N ARG A 210 7.82 19.91 22.27
CA ARG A 210 8.30 20.09 23.62
C ARG A 210 9.30 21.19 23.40
N SER A 211 9.00 22.38 23.93
CA SER A 211 9.99 23.44 24.00
C SER A 211 11.21 22.75 24.58
N SER A 212 12.26 22.61 23.77
CA SER A 212 13.59 22.30 24.27
C SER A 212 13.90 23.46 25.20
N PHE A 213 13.51 23.30 26.46
CA PHE A 213 13.97 24.12 27.55
C PHE A 213 15.42 23.70 27.67
N ASP A 214 16.23 24.44 26.93
CA ASP A 214 17.67 24.41 27.00
C ASP A 214 18.01 24.88 28.41
N GLU A 215 18.06 23.91 29.33
CA GLU A 215 18.51 24.10 30.70
C GLU A 215 20.04 24.11 30.65
N SER A 216 20.58 25.17 30.04
CA SER A 216 21.97 25.57 30.14
C SER A 216 22.00 27.03 30.55
N ASP A 217 21.88 27.18 31.87
CA ASP A 217 22.33 28.28 32.71
C ASP A 217 23.07 29.45 32.04
N THR A 218 22.49 30.66 32.09
CA THR A 218 23.01 31.83 32.84
C THR A 218 22.41 33.14 32.32
N SER A 219 21.36 33.66 32.97
CA SER A 219 21.31 35.09 33.31
C SER A 219 20.21 35.37 34.32
N ARG A 220 20.65 35.73 35.53
CA ARG A 220 19.87 36.39 36.57
C ARG A 220 19.26 37.66 35.99
N PHE A 221 17.94 37.76 35.81
CA PHE A 221 17.21 39.00 36.10
C PHE A 221 15.74 38.68 36.34
N SER A 222 15.35 38.97 37.57
CA SER A 222 14.03 38.84 38.16
C SER A 222 12.98 39.70 37.47
N THR A 223 11.82 39.14 37.14
CA THR A 223 10.52 39.81 37.41
C THR A 223 9.44 38.75 37.70
N PRO A 224 8.69 38.86 38.81
CA PRO A 224 7.64 37.91 39.17
C PRO A 224 6.28 38.38 38.63
N SER A 225 5.67 37.62 37.71
CA SER A 225 4.28 37.86 37.29
C SER A 225 3.39 36.64 37.52
N LYS A 226 2.75 36.68 38.70
CA LYS A 226 1.42 36.15 39.08
C LYS A 226 0.90 34.88 38.40
N LYS A 227 1.10 33.77 39.12
CA LYS A 227 0.14 32.73 39.53
C LYS A 227 -1.18 32.62 38.73
N ARG A 228 -1.36 31.50 38.02
CA ARG A 228 -2.70 30.88 37.83
C ARG A 228 -2.69 29.46 38.40
N LYS A 229 -3.61 29.27 39.33
CA LYS A 229 -3.82 28.12 40.24
C LYS A 229 -4.17 26.86 39.45
N ILE A 230 -3.38 25.79 39.64
CA ILE A 230 -3.65 24.43 39.16
C ILE A 230 -4.44 23.72 40.26
N SER A 231 -5.63 23.23 39.92
CA SER A 231 -6.42 22.35 40.79
C SER A 231 -5.95 20.92 40.57
N LEU A 232 -5.28 20.36 41.57
CA LEU A 232 -5.04 18.93 41.72
C LEU A 232 -6.29 18.30 42.34
N SER A 233 -6.84 17.26 41.72
CA SER A 233 -7.82 16.38 42.34
C SER A 233 -7.23 14.99 42.46
N ASN A 234 -7.02 14.65 43.73
CA ASN A 234 -6.65 13.40 44.37
C ASN A 234 -7.04 12.08 43.70
N THR A 235 -6.05 11.20 43.73
CA THR A 235 -6.06 9.75 43.92
C THR A 235 -7.00 9.32 45.05
N SER A 236 -7.80 8.27 44.82
CA SER A 236 -8.32 7.38 45.87
C SER A 236 -8.25 5.93 45.39
N THR A 237 -7.78 5.10 46.31
CA THR A 237 -7.44 3.67 46.30
C THR A 237 -8.61 2.71 46.02
N PRO A 238 -8.31 1.41 45.78
CA PRO A 238 -9.28 0.43 45.28
C PRO A 238 -10.09 -0.22 46.42
N SER A 239 -11.33 -0.60 46.09
CA SER A 239 -12.14 -1.53 46.88
C SER A 239 -12.74 -2.55 45.92
N ASP A 240 -12.47 -3.83 46.19
CA ASP A 240 -13.21 -4.97 45.64
C ASP A 240 -14.68 -4.88 46.06
N ASP A 241 -15.61 -5.06 45.13
CA ASP A 241 -16.71 -6.01 45.31
C ASP A 241 -17.42 -6.31 43.99
N ALA A 242 -17.90 -7.54 43.90
CA ALA A 242 -18.62 -8.11 42.78
C ALA A 242 -19.93 -7.38 42.48
N SER A 243 -20.31 -7.30 41.20
CA SER A 243 -21.64 -7.69 40.67
C SER A 243 -21.85 -7.22 39.23
N GLN A 244 -22.49 -8.12 38.48
CA GLN A 244 -23.19 -7.95 37.22
C GLN A 244 -23.85 -6.58 37.04
N SER A 245 -23.78 -5.99 35.84
CA SER A 245 -24.96 -5.45 35.14
C SER A 245 -24.59 -4.80 33.79
N SER A 246 -25.42 -5.17 32.82
CA SER A 246 -25.71 -4.62 31.50
C SER A 246 -25.47 -3.13 31.21
N SER A 247 -24.94 -2.92 30.00
CA SER A 247 -25.21 -1.82 29.04
C SER A 247 -24.82 -0.38 29.40
N PRO A 248 -24.06 0.33 28.53
CA PRO A 248 -24.08 1.78 28.50
C PRO A 248 -25.15 2.31 27.50
N PRO A 249 -25.98 3.29 27.92
CA PRO A 249 -26.91 3.98 27.05
C PRO A 249 -26.22 5.08 26.23
N TYR A 250 -26.81 5.35 25.08
CA TYR A 250 -26.55 6.48 24.19
C TYR A 250 -26.42 7.81 24.94
N ALA A 251 -25.26 8.46 24.85
CA ALA A 251 -25.09 9.86 25.19
C ALA A 251 -24.81 10.66 23.90
N LEU A 252 -25.86 11.29 23.40
CA LEU A 252 -25.84 12.29 22.33
C LEU A 252 -24.93 13.47 22.73
N ARG A 253 -23.69 13.48 22.26
CA ARG A 253 -22.88 14.70 22.19
C ARG A 253 -23.00 15.29 20.79
N LEU A 254 -23.92 16.24 20.66
CA LEU A 254 -24.00 17.18 19.55
C LEU A 254 -22.66 17.89 19.40
N SER A 255 -21.96 17.58 18.32
CA SER A 255 -20.77 18.30 17.89
C SER A 255 -21.22 19.54 17.12
N PRO A 256 -20.68 20.75 17.40
CA PRO A 256 -21.06 21.93 16.65
C PRO A 256 -20.56 21.82 15.20
N SER A 257 -21.48 21.94 14.25
CA SER A 257 -21.22 22.00 12.81
C SER A 257 -20.27 23.14 12.47
N PRO A 258 -19.28 22.95 11.58
CA PRO A 258 -18.54 24.07 11.01
C PRO A 258 -19.49 24.88 10.12
N THR A 259 -19.73 26.13 10.50
CA THR A 259 -20.51 27.10 9.74
C THR A 259 -19.90 27.27 8.35
N ALA A 260 -20.72 27.03 7.33
CA ALA A 260 -20.40 27.24 5.94
C ALA A 260 -19.91 28.68 5.72
N SER A 261 -18.75 28.80 5.08
CA SER A 261 -18.23 30.09 4.63
C SER A 261 -19.09 30.62 3.49
N VAL A 262 -19.39 31.90 3.62
CA VAL A 262 -20.19 32.74 2.71
C VAL A 262 -19.74 32.57 1.26
N SER A 263 -20.69 32.16 0.42
CA SER A 263 -20.60 32.24 -1.04
C SER A 263 -20.61 33.72 -1.43
N THR A 264 -19.48 34.23 -1.90
CA THR A 264 -19.38 35.56 -2.50
C THR A 264 -19.71 35.43 -3.99
N ALA A 265 -20.58 36.34 -4.44
CA ALA A 265 -21.11 36.43 -5.79
C ALA A 265 -20.01 36.57 -6.86
N PRO A 266 -20.29 36.19 -8.12
CA PRO A 266 -19.33 36.23 -9.21
C PRO A 266 -19.22 37.66 -9.72
N GLY A 267 -18.09 38.32 -9.45
CA GLY A 267 -17.89 39.68 -9.96
C GLY A 267 -16.72 40.43 -9.37
N ASP A 268 -15.61 39.77 -9.07
CA ASP A 268 -14.29 40.40 -9.06
C ASP A 268 -13.25 39.30 -8.86
N ALA A 269 -12.19 39.30 -9.68
CA ALA A 269 -11.08 38.38 -9.54
C ALA A 269 -10.22 38.77 -8.31
N GLY A 270 -10.79 38.55 -7.12
CA GLY A 270 -10.13 38.79 -5.86
C GLY A 270 -8.94 37.86 -5.71
N VAL A 271 -7.74 38.43 -5.79
CA VAL A 271 -6.48 37.73 -5.55
C VAL A 271 -6.55 37.07 -4.17
N SER A 272 -6.59 35.74 -4.14
CA SER A 272 -6.67 35.00 -2.88
C SER A 272 -5.31 35.00 -2.16
N VAL A 273 -5.35 34.87 -0.84
CA VAL A 273 -4.13 34.71 -0.01
C VAL A 273 -3.30 33.50 -0.46
N ALA A 274 -3.95 32.46 -1.00
CA ALA A 274 -3.27 31.30 -1.57
C ALA A 274 -2.46 31.67 -2.83
N MET A 275 -3.03 32.49 -3.72
CA MET A 275 -2.32 33.02 -4.89
C MET A 275 -1.12 33.87 -4.49
N LEU A 276 -1.27 34.77 -3.51
CA LEU A 276 -0.14 35.57 -3.03
C LEU A 276 0.99 34.73 -2.46
N ARG A 277 0.67 33.68 -1.67
CA ARG A 277 1.66 32.75 -1.12
C ARG A 277 2.37 31.94 -2.20
N ALA A 278 1.63 31.49 -3.23
CA ALA A 278 2.22 30.82 -4.38
C ALA A 278 3.21 31.74 -5.10
N LEU A 279 2.83 32.98 -5.35
CA LEU A 279 3.64 33.99 -6.03
C LEU A 279 4.91 34.34 -5.22
N THR A 280 4.82 34.43 -3.89
CA THR A 280 6.00 34.66 -3.04
C THR A 280 6.96 33.47 -3.05
N LYS A 281 6.43 32.24 -3.09
CA LYS A 281 7.23 31.02 -3.15
C LYS A 281 8.00 30.94 -4.47
N ASP A 282 7.35 31.31 -5.58
CA ASP A 282 7.95 31.36 -6.91
C ASP A 282 9.05 32.42 -7.01
N ILE A 283 8.82 33.63 -6.49
CA ILE A 283 9.84 34.68 -6.43
C ILE A 283 11.04 34.21 -5.60
N LYS A 284 10.80 33.58 -4.44
CA LYS A 284 11.89 33.05 -3.60
C LYS A 284 12.67 31.93 -4.30
N ALA A 285 12.01 31.05 -5.04
CA ALA A 285 12.67 29.99 -5.79
C ALA A 285 13.52 30.55 -6.94
N LYS A 286 13.03 31.59 -7.64
CA LYS A 286 13.68 32.17 -8.82
C LYS A 286 14.84 33.11 -8.49
N TYR A 287 14.77 33.81 -7.36
CA TYR A 287 15.78 34.82 -6.98
C TYR A 287 16.56 34.49 -5.70
N GLY A 288 16.03 33.62 -4.83
CA GLY A 288 16.67 33.25 -3.56
C GLY A 288 17.74 32.18 -3.67
N SER A 289 17.87 31.52 -4.83
CA SER A 289 18.86 30.48 -5.12
C SER A 289 20.04 31.00 -5.95
N SER A 290 20.15 32.31 -6.15
CA SER A 290 21.27 32.90 -6.90
C SER A 290 22.60 32.70 -6.16
N PRO A 291 23.60 32.04 -6.76
CA PRO A 291 24.88 31.72 -6.13
C PRO A 291 25.79 32.93 -5.87
N LEU A 292 25.35 34.16 -6.23
CA LEU A 292 26.11 35.40 -6.08
C LEU A 292 26.08 36.02 -4.67
N ALA A 293 25.32 35.46 -3.72
CA ALA A 293 25.20 36.00 -2.35
C ALA A 293 26.17 35.37 -1.32
N LYS A 294 27.14 34.56 -1.76
CA LYS A 294 28.25 34.07 -0.92
C LYS A 294 29.56 34.70 -1.38
N GLY A 295 29.72 35.99 -1.04
CA GLY A 295 30.97 36.74 -1.15
C GLY A 295 31.20 37.48 0.16
#